data_AF-A0A5E4NT99-F1
#
_entry.id   AF-A0A5E4NT99-F1
#
_cell.length_a   1.000
_cell.length_b   1.000
_cell.length_c   1.000
_cell.angle_alpha   90.00
_cell.angle_beta   90.00
_cell.angle_gamma   90.00
#
_symmetry.space_group_name_H-M   'P 1'
#
loop_
_entity.id
_entity.type
_entity.pdbx_description
1 polymer ?
#
loop_
_entity_poly.entity_id
_entity_poly.type
_entity_poly.pdbx_seq_one_letter_code
_entity_poly.pdbx_strand_id
1 'polypeptide(L)'
;WTADPWCEECQQAEDTVEHTLLACPYWSEERSVLVAAVGDRHLEVGDLTGMVCGPALADLPEDSMRRAKLLKEAQKLSDYFRDFVEKVLGRKKELERARQRR
;
A
#
# COMPACT_ATOMS: atom_id res chain seq x y z
N TRP A 1 -24.71 12.72 -15.32
CA TRP A 1 -23.72 11.73 -15.74
C TRP A 1 -22.65 11.67 -14.67
N THR A 2 -22.83 10.78 -13.69
CA THR A 2 -21.72 10.40 -12.81
C THR A 2 -20.94 9.39 -13.64
N ALA A 3 -19.80 9.79 -14.19
CA ALA A 3 -18.90 8.81 -14.80
C ALA A 3 -18.46 7.88 -13.68
N ASP A 4 -18.63 6.58 -13.86
CA ASP A 4 -18.07 5.61 -12.93
C ASP A 4 -16.54 5.83 -12.90
N PRO A 5 -15.92 5.87 -11.71
CA PRO A 5 -14.49 6.13 -11.60
C PRO A 5 -13.72 5.04 -12.36
N TRP A 6 -12.92 5.43 -13.35
CA TRP A 6 -12.26 4.51 -14.28
C TRP A 6 -10.74 4.57 -14.10
N CYS A 7 -10.11 3.45 -13.80
CA CYS A 7 -8.65 3.40 -13.66
C CYS A 7 -8.00 3.38 -15.04
N GLU A 8 -7.29 4.44 -15.38
CA GLU A 8 -6.59 4.56 -16.67
C GLU A 8 -5.46 3.53 -16.86
N GLU A 9 -4.92 2.99 -15.77
CA GLU A 9 -3.80 2.05 -15.81
C GLU A 9 -4.23 0.61 -16.12
N CYS A 10 -5.43 0.20 -15.69
CA CYS A 10 -5.92 -1.17 -15.89
C CYS A 10 -7.28 -1.26 -16.58
N GLN A 11 -7.89 -0.12 -16.91
CA GLN A 11 -9.14 -0.01 -17.65
C GLN A 11 -10.30 -0.75 -16.97
N GLN A 12 -10.34 -0.69 -15.63
CA GLN A 12 -11.44 -1.21 -14.81
C GLN A 12 -12.28 -0.03 -14.30
N ALA A 13 -13.57 -0.28 -14.08
CA ALA A 13 -14.54 0.68 -13.54
C ALA A 13 -14.38 0.90 -12.02
N GLU A 14 -13.13 0.99 -11.57
CA GLU A 14 -12.75 1.29 -10.19
C GLU A 14 -11.50 2.17 -10.19
N ASP A 15 -11.64 3.47 -9.89
CA ASP A 15 -10.50 4.36 -9.60
C ASP A 15 -10.51 4.81 -8.14
N THR A 16 -10.33 3.85 -7.24
CA THR A 16 -10.20 4.12 -5.81
C THR A 16 -8.74 3.99 -5.37
N VAL A 17 -8.43 4.57 -4.21
CA VAL A 17 -7.13 4.36 -3.56
C VAL A 17 -6.95 2.88 -3.25
N GLU A 18 -7.99 2.21 -2.75
CA GLU A 18 -7.97 0.78 -2.46
C GLU A 18 -7.65 -0.05 -3.71
N HIS A 19 -8.31 0.23 -4.83
CA HIS A 19 -8.02 -0.39 -6.11
C HIS A 19 -6.54 -0.19 -6.50
N THR A 20 -6.05 1.05 -6.43
CA THR A 20 -4.65 1.38 -6.77
C THR A 20 -3.66 0.59 -5.90
N LEU A 21 -3.91 0.51 -4.59
CA LEU A 21 -2.98 -0.08 -3.62
C LEU A 21 -3.07 -1.60 -3.52
N LEU A 22 -4.24 -2.22 -3.75
CA LEU A 22 -4.47 -3.65 -3.49
C LEU A 22 -4.71 -4.47 -4.77
N ALA A 23 -5.44 -3.93 -5.75
CA ALA A 23 -6.01 -4.73 -6.83
C ALA A 23 -5.38 -4.47 -8.20
N CYS A 24 -5.03 -3.22 -8.50
CA CYS A 24 -4.64 -2.79 -9.83
C CYS A 24 -3.42 -3.58 -10.34
N PRO A 25 -3.55 -4.34 -11.45
CA PRO A 25 -2.47 -5.20 -11.95
C PRO A 25 -1.28 -4.40 -12.48
N TYR A 26 -1.48 -3.16 -12.92
CA TYR A 26 -0.39 -2.29 -13.38
C TYR A 26 0.67 -2.05 -12.30
N TRP A 27 0.25 -1.98 -11.02
CA TRP A 27 1.12 -1.72 -9.88
C TRP A 27 1.61 -3.01 -9.18
N SER A 28 1.47 -4.18 -9.81
CA SER A 28 1.80 -5.46 -9.17
C SER A 28 3.28 -5.60 -8.83
N GLU A 29 4.16 -5.05 -9.67
CA GLU A 29 5.61 -5.10 -9.44
C GLU A 29 5.99 -4.27 -8.22
N GLU A 30 5.54 -3.01 -8.13
CA GLU A 30 5.79 -2.17 -6.97
C GLU A 30 5.17 -2.74 -5.69
N ARG A 31 3.99 -3.36 -5.81
CA ARG A 31 3.27 -3.99 -4.68
C ARG A 31 3.92 -5.30 -4.20
N SER A 32 4.73 -5.96 -5.02
CA SER A 32 5.35 -7.25 -4.68
C SER A 32 6.16 -7.23 -3.39
N VAL A 33 6.79 -6.09 -3.06
CA VAL A 33 7.56 -5.90 -1.82
C VAL A 33 6.66 -6.02 -0.59
N LEU A 34 5.45 -5.46 -0.65
CA LEU A 34 4.48 -5.56 0.43
C LEU A 34 3.90 -6.97 0.55
N VAL A 35 3.61 -7.61 -0.58
CA VAL A 35 3.14 -9.01 -0.63
C VAL A 35 4.15 -9.94 0.02
N ALA A 36 5.44 -9.82 -0.32
CA ALA A 36 6.50 -10.60 0.30
C ALA A 36 6.60 -10.33 1.81
N ALA A 37 6.44 -9.07 2.23
CA ALA A 37 6.51 -8.67 3.63
C ALA A 37 5.39 -9.25 4.50
N VAL A 38 4.22 -9.58 3.92
CA VAL A 38 3.09 -10.21 4.63
C VAL A 38 3.00 -11.73 4.43
N GLY A 39 4.03 -12.35 3.82
CA GLY A 39 4.12 -13.79 3.64
C GLY A 39 3.56 -14.31 2.33
N ASP A 40 3.81 -13.59 1.22
CA ASP A 40 3.49 -14.02 -0.15
C ASP A 40 2.00 -14.33 -0.39
N ARG A 41 1.12 -13.63 0.32
CA ARG A 41 -0.34 -13.72 0.16
C ARG A 41 -0.94 -12.43 -0.40
N HIS A 42 -2.22 -12.49 -0.79
CA HIS A 42 -2.96 -11.30 -1.18
C HIS A 42 -3.01 -10.30 -0.02
N LEU A 43 -2.84 -9.01 -0.35
CA LEU A 43 -2.92 -7.92 0.61
C LEU A 43 -4.38 -7.57 0.86
N GLU A 44 -4.71 -7.34 2.12
CA GLU A 44 -6.03 -6.90 2.55
C GLU A 44 -5.94 -5.51 3.19
N VAL A 45 -7.08 -4.83 3.35
CA VAL A 45 -7.16 -3.53 4.03
C VAL A 45 -6.59 -3.59 5.46
N GLY A 46 -6.75 -4.74 6.13
CA GLY A 46 -6.17 -4.98 7.45
C GLY A 46 -4.64 -4.92 7.46
N ASP A 47 -3.98 -5.38 6.39
CA ASP A 47 -2.52 -5.32 6.26
C ASP A 47 -2.05 -3.88 6.14
N LEU A 48 -2.70 -3.08 5.29
CA LEU A 48 -2.39 -1.67 5.13
C LEU A 48 -2.62 -0.91 6.44
N THR A 49 -3.69 -1.25 7.17
CA THR A 49 -3.98 -0.69 8.49
C THR A 49 -2.86 -1.01 9.48
N GLY A 50 -2.40 -2.26 9.52
CA GLY A 50 -1.26 -2.67 10.35
C GLY A 50 0.05 -1.97 9.97
N MET A 51 0.30 -1.75 8.67
CA MET A 51 1.47 -1.02 8.18
C MET A 51 1.41 0.48 8.54
N VAL A 52 0.24 1.11 8.46
CA VAL A 52 0.06 2.54 8.71
C VAL A 52 0.00 2.85 10.21
N CYS A 53 -0.81 2.09 10.95
CA CYS A 53 -1.08 2.36 12.36
C CYS A 53 -0.10 1.66 13.30
N GLY A 54 0.59 0.61 12.83
CA GLY A 54 1.39 -0.25 13.68
C GLY A 54 0.55 -1.13 14.62
N PRO A 55 1.19 -1.85 15.56
CA PRO A 55 0.50 -2.70 16.52
C PRO A 55 -0.33 -1.89 17.51
N ALA A 56 -1.46 -2.45 17.96
CA ALA A 56 -2.23 -1.83 19.03
C ALA A 56 -1.41 -1.80 20.32
N LEU A 57 -1.56 -0.72 21.12
CA LEU A 57 -0.85 -0.60 22.39
C LEU A 57 -1.16 -1.75 23.36
N ALA A 58 -2.36 -2.30 23.31
CA ALA A 58 -2.80 -3.43 24.12
C ALA A 58 -2.07 -4.75 23.76
N ASP A 59 -1.56 -4.87 22.54
CA ASP A 59 -0.85 -6.07 22.05
C ASP A 59 0.67 -6.00 22.29
N LEU A 60 1.17 -4.87 22.81
CA LEU A 60 2.58 -4.70 23.08
C LEU A 60 3.02 -5.53 24.30
N PRO A 61 4.09 -6.33 24.18
CA PRO A 61 4.66 -7.04 25.31
C PRO A 61 5.13 -6.06 26.40
N GLU A 62 4.98 -6.46 27.67
CA GLU A 62 5.59 -5.75 28.81
C GLU A 62 7.11 -5.86 28.78
N ASP A 63 7.63 -6.99 28.31
CA ASP A 63 9.06 -7.23 28.13
C ASP A 63 9.65 -6.23 27.12
N SER A 64 10.62 -5.44 27.60
CA SER A 64 11.20 -4.33 26.84
C SER A 64 11.91 -4.78 25.57
N MET A 65 12.56 -5.94 25.58
CA MET A 65 13.29 -6.47 24.44
C MET A 65 12.33 -6.95 23.35
N ARG A 66 11.31 -7.72 23.73
CA ARG A 66 10.25 -8.19 22.82
C ARG A 66 9.46 -7.01 22.25
N ARG A 67 9.13 -6.02 23.08
CA ARG A 67 8.48 -4.78 22.63
C ARG A 67 9.32 -4.04 21.61
N ALA A 68 10.61 -3.83 21.88
CA ALA A 68 11.52 -3.14 20.96
C ALA A 68 11.65 -3.89 19.63
N LYS A 69 11.74 -5.24 19.67
CA LYS A 69 11.78 -6.07 18.47
C LYS A 69 10.51 -5.92 17.63
N LEU A 70 9.34 -6.04 18.26
CA LEU A 70 8.05 -5.94 17.58
C LEU A 70 7.86 -4.56 16.94
N LEU A 71 8.17 -3.48 17.66
CA LEU A 71 8.10 -2.12 17.11
C LEU A 71 9.08 -1.91 15.94
N LYS A 72 10.27 -2.50 16.00
CA LYS A 72 11.24 -2.43 14.90
C LYS A 72 10.75 -3.17 13.66
N GLU A 73 10.07 -4.30 13.83
CA GLU A 73 9.47 -5.05 12.72
C GLU A 73 8.30 -4.27 12.11
N ALA A 74 7.41 -3.71 12.94
CA ALA A 74 6.32 -2.84 12.50
C ALA A 74 6.84 -1.62 11.72
N GLN A 75 7.89 -0.96 12.22
CA GLN A 75 8.50 0.19 11.54
C GLN A 75 9.00 -0.16 10.14
N LYS A 76 9.61 -1.34 9.96
CA LYS A 76 10.06 -1.79 8.63
C LYS A 76 8.87 -1.95 7.66
N LEU A 77 7.75 -2.50 8.15
CA LEU A 77 6.53 -2.63 7.36
C LEU A 77 5.97 -1.26 6.97
N SER A 78 5.95 -0.30 7.90
CA SER A 78 5.58 1.09 7.62
C SER A 78 6.50 1.74 6.58
N ASP A 79 7.81 1.49 6.66
CA ASP A 79 8.78 2.00 5.70
C ASP A 79 8.53 1.43 4.30
N TYR A 80 8.31 0.12 4.17
CA TYR A 80 7.95 -0.49 2.89
C TYR A 80 6.65 0.09 2.32
N PHE A 81 5.63 0.29 3.17
CA PHE A 81 4.36 0.87 2.75
C PHE A 81 4.54 2.31 2.25
N ARG A 82 5.29 3.14 2.98
CA ARG A 82 5.61 4.51 2.55
C ARG A 82 6.29 4.50 1.18
N ASP A 83 7.35 3.71 1.03
CA ASP A 83 8.12 3.64 -0.21
C ASP A 83 7.26 3.17 -1.39
N PHE A 84 6.34 2.23 -1.16
CA PHE A 84 5.35 1.79 -2.15
C PHE A 84 4.42 2.92 -2.57
N VAL A 85 3.79 3.60 -1.60
CA VAL A 85 2.85 4.70 -1.86
C VAL A 85 3.53 5.86 -2.60
N GLU A 86 4.75 6.23 -2.19
CA GLU A 86 5.52 7.29 -2.85
C GLU A 86 5.81 6.94 -4.31
N LYS A 87 6.22 5.70 -4.60
CA LYS A 87 6.48 5.23 -5.97
C LYS A 87 5.22 5.21 -6.81
N VAL A 88 4.14 4.58 -6.32
CA VAL A 88 2.90 4.41 -7.07
C VAL A 88 2.22 5.74 -7.32
N LEU A 89 2.04 6.58 -6.29
CA LEU A 89 1.39 7.88 -6.46
C LEU A 89 2.26 8.86 -7.24
N GLY A 90 3.58 8.80 -7.08
CA GLY A 90 4.53 9.57 -7.88
C GLY A 90 4.40 9.24 -9.36
N ARG A 91 4.45 7.95 -9.71
CA ARG A 91 4.34 7.48 -11.10
C ARG A 91 2.93 7.70 -11.67
N LYS A 92 1.86 7.48 -10.91
CA LYS A 92 0.48 7.77 -11.33
C LYS A 92 0.33 9.25 -11.69
N LYS A 93 0.88 10.15 -10.87
CA LYS A 93 0.90 11.59 -11.14
C LYS A 93 1.65 11.95 -12.43
N GLU A 94 2.76 11.31 -12.72
CA GLU A 94 3.51 11.52 -13.97
C GLU A 94 2.73 11.05 -15.20
N LEU A 95 2.07 9.90 -15.10
CA LEU A 95 1.19 9.36 -16.14
C LEU A 95 0.02 10.31 -16.41
N GLU A 96 -0.65 10.81 -15.38
CA GLU A 96 -1.73 11.80 -15.53
C GLU A 96 -1.25 13.09 -16.19
N ARG A 97 -0.10 13.61 -15.76
CA ARG A 97 0.50 14.80 -16.39
C ARG A 97 0.84 14.56 -17.85
N ALA A 98 1.26 13.35 -18.22
CA ALA A 98 1.54 13.00 -19.61
C ALA A 98 0.26 12.91 -20.45
N ARG A 99 -0.85 12.43 -19.87
CA ARG A 99 -2.18 12.42 -20.52
C ARG A 99 -2.68 13.85 -20.78
N GLN A 100 -2.57 14.74 -19.81
CA GLN A 100 -3.03 16.14 -19.93
C GLN A 100 -2.25 16.99 -20.92
N ARG A 101 -1.04 16.56 -21.30
CA ARG A 101 -0.20 17.23 -22.31
C ARG A 101 -0.44 16.75 -23.74
N ARG A 102 -1.25 15.70 -23.92
CA ARG A 102 -1.68 15.20 -25.23
C ARG A 102 -2.90 15.97 -25.69
#